data_AF-A0A812QJR6-F1
#
_entry.id   AF-A0A812QJR6-F1
#
_cell.length_a   1.000
_cell.length_b   1.000
_cell.length_c   1.000
_cell.angle_alpha   90.00
_cell.angle_beta   90.00
_cell.angle_gamma   90.00
#
_symmetry.space_group_name_H-M   'P 1'
#
loop_
_entity.id
_entity.type
_entity.pdbx_description
1 polymer ?
#
loop_
_entity_poly.entity_id
_entity_poly.type
_entity_poly.pdbx_seq_one_letter_code
_entity_poly.pdbx_strand_id
1 'polypeptide(L)'
;MLALLSPAKTLDMSPSATTTKSTPSALLSKRTEEILASLKKMPAKELKKMMKLSDELAKQTAERFAKFKAQPSKASCLAFDGPAFRGFAAKSFSKADEKQAQASVRILCALYGVLKPYDLIRPPGGGLIHWREAPRALEAIPPGDDFEASRKDYVRCLG
;
A
#
# COMPACT_ATOMS: atom_id res chain seq x y z
N MET A 1 11.36 -19.52 -7.46
CA MET A 1 10.05 -19.59 -6.79
C MET A 1 9.70 -18.22 -6.24
N LEU A 2 8.46 -17.78 -6.37
CA LEU A 2 8.01 -16.45 -5.95
C LEU A 2 6.95 -16.58 -4.85
N ALA A 3 7.14 -15.91 -3.72
CA ALA A 3 6.23 -15.85 -2.59
C ALA A 3 5.40 -14.56 -2.66
N LEU A 4 4.09 -14.69 -2.40
CA LEU A 4 3.15 -13.59 -2.45
C LEU A 4 2.59 -13.31 -1.06
N LEU A 5 2.73 -12.07 -0.60
CA LEU A 5 2.24 -11.63 0.71
C LEU A 5 1.06 -10.68 0.54
N SER A 6 0.08 -10.84 1.42
CA SER A 6 -0.93 -9.82 1.65
C SER A 6 -0.35 -8.74 2.58
N PRO A 7 -0.65 -7.46 2.34
CA PRO A 7 -0.17 -6.37 3.18
C PRO A 7 -0.91 -6.34 4.51
N ALA A 8 -0.28 -5.76 5.54
CA ALA A 8 -0.87 -5.64 6.87
C ALA A 8 -1.62 -4.32 7.05
N LYS A 9 -2.75 -4.34 7.78
CA LYS A 9 -3.51 -3.13 8.10
C LYS A 9 -2.74 -2.18 9.03
N THR A 10 -1.96 -2.76 9.93
CA THR A 10 -1.12 -2.06 10.90
C THR A 10 0.23 -1.73 10.29
N LEU A 11 0.73 -0.53 10.60
CA LEU A 11 1.99 0.00 10.09
C LEU A 11 2.86 0.50 11.23
N ASP A 12 4.13 0.11 11.21
CA ASP A 12 5.17 0.57 12.13
C ASP A 12 6.11 1.53 11.40
N MET A 13 5.96 2.83 11.68
CA MET A 13 6.80 3.90 11.12
C MET A 13 7.94 4.32 12.06
N SER A 14 8.22 3.57 13.13
CA SER A 14 9.37 3.83 13.99
C SER A 14 10.68 3.74 13.19
N PRO A 15 11.70 4.53 13.57
CA PRO A 15 13.01 4.45 12.92
C PRO A 15 13.58 3.02 13.03
N SER A 16 14.05 2.47 11.92
CA SER A 16 14.69 1.16 11.86
C SER A 16 16.17 1.34 11.55
N ALA A 17 17.04 0.59 12.24
CA ALA A 17 18.49 0.60 12.00
C ALA A 17 18.90 -0.06 10.67
N THR A 18 17.97 -0.72 9.99
CA THR A 18 18.22 -1.43 8.73
C THR A 18 18.39 -0.43 7.59
N THR A 19 19.65 -0.08 7.29
CA THR A 19 20.06 0.83 6.22
C THR A 19 20.17 0.10 4.88
N THR A 20 19.19 -0.70 4.50
CA THR A 20 19.17 -1.29 3.17
C THR A 20 18.91 -0.19 2.15
N LYS A 21 19.59 -0.24 0.99
CA LYS A 21 19.31 0.64 -0.15
C LYS A 21 17.86 0.40 -0.60
N SER A 22 16.95 1.21 -0.06
CA SER A 22 15.54 1.16 -0.42
C SER A 22 15.40 1.57 -1.88
N THR A 23 14.68 0.78 -2.66
CA THR A 23 14.44 1.11 -4.06
C THR A 23 13.26 2.09 -4.14
N PRO A 24 13.38 3.21 -4.88
CA PRO A 24 12.25 4.09 -5.15
C PRO A 24 11.36 3.43 -6.20
N SER A 25 10.67 2.34 -5.87
CA SER A 25 10.09 1.46 -6.89
C SER A 25 8.58 1.17 -6.71
N ALA A 26 7.85 1.97 -5.93
CA ALA A 26 6.37 1.95 -5.97
C ALA A 26 5.66 3.28 -5.70
N LEU A 27 6.32 4.25 -5.07
CA LEU A 27 5.76 5.59 -4.81
C LEU A 27 5.46 6.40 -6.08
N LEU A 28 5.94 5.96 -7.25
CA LEU A 28 6.00 6.73 -8.49
C LEU A 28 5.21 6.09 -9.64
N SER A 29 4.37 5.09 -9.39
CA SER A 29 3.52 4.58 -10.46
C SER A 29 2.44 5.62 -10.79
N LYS A 30 2.26 5.95 -12.08
CA LYS A 30 1.20 6.85 -12.58
C LYS A 30 -0.17 6.50 -11.97
N ARG A 31 -0.44 5.20 -11.84
CA ARG A 31 -1.67 4.64 -11.23
C ARG A 31 -1.84 5.01 -9.76
N THR A 32 -0.77 4.93 -8.96
CA THR A 32 -0.84 5.34 -7.54
C THR A 32 -1.18 6.83 -7.42
N GLU A 33 -0.65 7.67 -8.29
CA GLU A 33 -0.98 9.11 -8.30
C GLU A 33 -2.43 9.38 -8.72
N GLU A 34 -2.94 8.67 -9.73
CA GLU A 34 -4.33 8.74 -10.17
C GLU A 34 -5.31 8.32 -9.06
N ILE A 35 -5.02 7.20 -8.40
CA ILE A 35 -5.81 6.72 -7.26
C ILE A 35 -5.79 7.75 -6.13
N LEU A 36 -4.62 8.27 -5.79
CA LEU A 36 -4.48 9.31 -4.75
C LEU A 36 -5.20 10.61 -5.11
N ALA A 37 -5.19 11.03 -6.37
CA ALA A 37 -5.86 12.24 -6.83
C ALA A 37 -7.38 12.12 -6.62
N SER A 38 -7.95 10.96 -6.89
CA SER A 38 -9.36 10.68 -6.67
C SER A 38 -9.69 10.56 -5.17
N LEU A 39 -8.87 9.86 -4.39
CA LEU A 39 -9.08 9.73 -2.93
C LEU A 39 -8.98 11.06 -2.18
N LYS A 40 -8.12 11.98 -2.64
CA LYS A 40 -7.99 13.32 -2.05
C LYS A 40 -9.23 14.19 -2.24
N LYS A 41 -10.03 13.93 -3.28
CA LYS A 41 -11.27 14.67 -3.57
C LYS A 41 -12.47 14.13 -2.77
N MET A 42 -12.37 12.93 -2.21
CA MET A 42 -13.46 12.30 -1.48
C MET A 42 -13.60 12.87 -0.06
N PRO A 43 -14.82 13.24 0.37
CA PRO A 43 -15.07 13.63 1.75
C PRO A 43 -14.93 12.45 2.71
N ALA A 44 -14.58 12.73 3.97
CA ALA A 44 -14.42 11.71 5.00
C ALA A 44 -15.67 10.82 5.17
N LYS A 45 -16.88 11.34 4.92
CA LYS A 45 -18.13 10.56 4.96
C LYS A 45 -18.18 9.46 3.88
N GLU A 46 -17.64 9.72 2.69
CA GLU A 46 -17.57 8.72 1.62
C GLU A 46 -16.48 7.69 1.93
N LEU A 47 -15.30 8.14 2.37
CA LEU A 47 -14.22 7.25 2.81
C LEU A 47 -14.70 6.32 3.95
N LYS A 48 -15.48 6.85 4.90
CA LYS A 48 -16.10 6.07 5.97
C LYS A 48 -16.96 4.93 5.43
N LYS A 49 -17.88 5.23 4.51
CA LYS A 49 -18.80 4.23 3.91
C LYS A 49 -18.04 3.21 3.06
N MET A 50 -17.12 3.69 2.24
CA MET A 50 -16.34 2.88 1.30
C MET A 50 -15.41 1.90 2.02
N MET A 51 -14.68 2.38 3.02
CA MET A 51 -13.64 1.64 3.74
C MET A 51 -14.14 1.04 5.06
N LYS A 52 -15.44 1.21 5.38
CA LYS A 52 -16.09 0.77 6.64
C LYS A 52 -15.33 1.23 7.89
N LEU A 53 -14.90 2.48 7.89
CA LEU A 53 -14.15 3.08 9.00
C LEU A 53 -15.10 3.69 10.04
N SER A 54 -14.61 3.89 11.26
CA SER A 54 -15.25 4.79 12.23
C SER A 54 -15.12 6.25 11.75
N ASP A 55 -15.92 7.17 12.30
CA ASP A 55 -15.82 8.61 11.95
C ASP A 55 -14.41 9.19 12.19
N GLU A 56 -13.78 8.80 13.31
CA GLU A 56 -12.43 9.26 13.66
C GLU A 56 -11.38 8.77 12.66
N LEU A 57 -11.33 7.46 12.41
CA LEU A 57 -10.45 6.86 11.42
C LEU A 57 -10.69 7.41 10.00
N ALA A 58 -11.93 7.72 9.63
CA ALA A 58 -12.23 8.30 8.33
C ALA A 58 -11.66 9.72 8.18
N LYS A 59 -11.79 10.56 9.23
CA LYS A 59 -11.17 11.90 9.27
C LYS A 59 -9.64 11.81 9.17
N GLN A 60 -9.03 10.96 10.00
CA GLN A 60 -7.58 10.74 9.96
C GLN A 60 -7.11 10.23 8.60
N THR A 61 -7.90 9.37 7.95
CA THR A 61 -7.59 8.83 6.63
C THR A 61 -7.64 9.91 5.55
N ALA A 62 -8.65 10.78 5.57
CA ALA A 62 -8.75 11.93 4.67
C ALA A 62 -7.55 12.88 4.83
N GLU A 63 -7.19 13.22 6.07
CA GLU A 63 -6.04 14.08 6.38
C GLU A 63 -4.73 13.46 5.90
N ARG A 64 -4.56 12.15 6.10
CA ARG A 64 -3.40 11.40 5.62
C ARG A 64 -3.32 11.43 4.09
N PHE A 65 -4.43 11.22 3.38
CA PHE A 65 -4.42 11.32 1.92
C PHE A 65 -4.07 12.73 1.44
N ALA A 66 -4.60 13.78 2.08
CA ALA A 66 -4.25 15.16 1.77
C ALA A 66 -2.75 15.42 1.93
N LYS A 67 -2.16 14.98 3.05
CA LYS A 67 -0.74 15.16 3.39
C LYS A 67 0.18 14.05 2.85
N PHE A 68 -0.32 13.17 1.97
CA PHE A 68 0.39 11.93 1.60
C PHE A 68 1.82 12.17 1.10
N LYS A 69 2.09 13.22 0.30
CA LYS A 69 3.44 13.50 -0.21
C LYS A 69 4.43 13.91 0.89
N ALA A 70 3.96 14.53 1.97
CA ALA A 70 4.77 15.00 3.08
C ALA A 70 4.97 13.94 4.18
N GLN A 71 4.32 12.78 4.06
CA GLN A 71 4.48 11.72 5.04
C GLN A 71 5.84 11.00 4.91
N PRO A 72 6.39 10.51 6.03
CA PRO A 72 7.58 9.68 6.00
C PRO A 72 7.34 8.42 5.15
N SER A 73 8.39 7.97 4.48
CA SER A 73 8.39 6.72 3.72
C SER A 73 9.30 5.69 4.38
N LYS A 74 8.92 4.42 4.32
CA LYS A 74 9.68 3.28 4.88
C LYS A 74 9.55 2.07 3.96
N ALA A 75 10.54 1.19 3.96
CA ALA A 75 10.50 -0.07 3.20
C ALA A 75 9.27 -0.90 3.57
N SER A 76 8.57 -1.46 2.59
CA SER A 76 7.28 -2.13 2.79
C SER A 76 7.35 -3.29 3.80
N CYS A 77 8.41 -4.11 3.76
CA CYS A 77 8.61 -5.21 4.71
C CYS A 77 8.93 -4.77 6.14
N LEU A 78 9.42 -3.54 6.32
CA LEU A 78 9.72 -2.95 7.63
C LEU A 78 8.59 -2.06 8.14
N ALA A 79 7.70 -1.63 7.24
CA ALA A 79 6.57 -0.77 7.53
C ALA A 79 5.32 -1.58 7.87
N PHE A 80 5.02 -2.66 7.14
CA PHE A 80 3.89 -3.52 7.47
C PHE A 80 4.13 -4.29 8.76
N ASP A 81 3.24 -4.13 9.73
CA ASP A 81 3.26 -4.90 10.97
C ASP A 81 2.04 -5.81 11.05
N GLY A 82 2.24 -7.11 10.93
CA GLY A 82 1.20 -8.12 11.05
C GLY A 82 1.81 -9.51 11.13
N PRO A 83 1.03 -10.57 11.43
CA PRO A 83 1.56 -11.91 11.69
C PRO A 83 2.50 -12.43 10.58
N ALA A 84 2.14 -12.22 9.31
CA ALA A 84 2.98 -12.59 8.16
C ALA A 84 4.31 -11.83 8.12
N PHE A 85 4.31 -10.52 8.43
CA PHE A 85 5.52 -9.70 8.41
C PHE A 85 6.39 -9.88 9.65
N ARG A 86 5.79 -10.23 10.80
CA ARG A 86 6.51 -10.64 12.00
C ARG A 86 7.23 -11.97 11.77
N GLY A 87 6.56 -12.95 11.14
CA GLY A 87 7.18 -14.19 10.69
C GLY A 87 8.22 -13.99 9.59
N PHE A 88 8.04 -12.98 8.72
CA PHE A 88 9.02 -12.60 7.72
C PHE A 88 10.30 -12.01 8.32
N ALA A 89 10.24 -11.44 9.53
CA ALA A 89 11.40 -11.04 10.33
C ALA A 89 12.46 -10.19 9.61
N ALA A 90 12.05 -9.29 8.70
CA ALA A 90 12.95 -8.50 7.86
C ALA A 90 13.98 -7.66 8.64
N LYS A 91 13.69 -7.30 9.90
CA LYS A 91 14.61 -6.54 10.76
C LYS A 91 15.91 -7.34 11.07
N SER A 92 15.88 -8.67 10.93
CA SER A 92 16.99 -9.57 11.25
C SER A 92 17.74 -10.09 10.02
N PHE A 93 17.42 -9.60 8.83
CA PHE A 93 18.01 -10.09 7.58
C PHE A 93 19.45 -9.63 7.39
N SER A 94 20.29 -10.53 6.87
CA SER A 94 21.59 -10.18 6.30
C SER A 94 21.43 -9.58 4.90
N LYS A 95 22.46 -8.91 4.37
CA LYS A 95 22.45 -8.40 2.98
C LYS A 95 22.13 -9.46 1.92
N ALA A 96 22.50 -10.72 2.18
CA ALA A 96 22.19 -11.83 1.29
C ALA A 96 20.69 -12.17 1.33
N ASP A 97 20.10 -12.20 2.53
CA ASP A 97 18.66 -12.44 2.73
C ASP A 97 17.83 -11.31 2.12
N GLU A 98 18.28 -10.05 2.28
CA GLU A 98 17.64 -8.90 1.66
C GLU A 98 17.57 -9.04 0.14
N LYS A 99 18.68 -9.44 -0.50
CA LYS A 99 18.76 -9.64 -1.95
C LYS A 99 17.83 -10.77 -2.39
N GLN A 100 17.82 -11.87 -1.65
CA GLN A 100 16.96 -13.02 -1.94
C GLN A 100 15.48 -12.68 -1.79
N ALA A 101 15.12 -11.98 -0.72
CA ALA A 101 13.78 -11.47 -0.49
C ALA A 101 13.33 -10.53 -1.61
N GLN A 102 14.19 -9.59 -2.02
CA GLN A 102 13.87 -8.65 -3.10
C GLN A 102 13.63 -9.36 -4.45
N ALA A 103 14.32 -10.48 -4.70
CA ALA A 103 14.13 -11.30 -5.89
C ALA A 103 12.86 -12.16 -5.84
N SER A 104 12.53 -12.72 -4.67
CA SER A 104 11.56 -13.81 -4.53
C SER A 104 10.23 -13.43 -3.87
N VAL A 105 10.08 -12.25 -3.26
CA VAL A 105 8.86 -11.86 -2.53
C VAL A 105 8.16 -10.71 -3.24
N ARG A 106 6.83 -10.78 -3.33
CA ARG A 106 5.96 -9.68 -3.78
C ARG A 106 4.84 -9.45 -2.77
N ILE A 107 4.46 -8.19 -2.58
CA ILE A 107 3.36 -7.80 -1.69
C ILE A 107 2.28 -7.11 -2.53
N LEU A 108 1.05 -7.61 -2.52
CA LEU A 108 -0.06 -7.04 -3.29
C LEU A 108 -0.82 -5.98 -2.50
N CYS A 109 -0.58 -4.71 -2.80
CA CYS A 109 -1.24 -3.60 -2.15
C CYS A 109 -2.19 -2.86 -3.10
N ALA A 110 -3.41 -2.60 -2.64
CA ALA A 110 -4.43 -1.91 -3.46
C ALA A 110 -3.97 -0.54 -3.97
N LEU A 111 -3.29 0.25 -3.13
CA LEU A 111 -2.81 1.58 -3.49
C LEU A 111 -1.57 1.57 -4.41
N TYR A 112 -0.69 0.59 -4.20
CA TYR A 112 0.64 0.56 -4.83
C TYR A 112 0.80 -0.51 -5.92
N GLY A 113 -0.20 -1.36 -6.12
CA GLY A 113 -0.10 -2.51 -7.00
C GLY A 113 0.77 -3.61 -6.40
N VAL A 114 1.90 -3.91 -7.05
CA VAL A 114 2.83 -4.96 -6.64
C VAL A 114 4.07 -4.32 -6.06
N LEU A 115 4.33 -4.55 -4.78
CA LEU A 115 5.48 -4.06 -4.05
C LEU A 115 6.55 -5.15 -3.91
N LYS A 116 7.82 -4.73 -3.93
CA LYS A 116 8.93 -5.54 -3.41
C LYS A 116 9.16 -5.21 -1.92
N PRO A 117 9.77 -6.13 -1.15
CA PRO A 117 10.04 -5.92 0.28
C PRO A 117 10.68 -4.57 0.62
N TYR A 118 11.69 -4.15 -0.16
CA TYR A 118 12.41 -2.90 0.08
C TYR A 118 11.91 -1.70 -0.74
N ASP A 119 10.70 -1.80 -1.31
CA ASP A 119 10.06 -0.63 -1.92
C ASP A 119 9.52 0.29 -0.84
N LEU A 120 9.78 1.58 -1.01
CA LEU A 120 9.27 2.60 -0.11
C LEU A 120 7.75 2.70 -0.22
N ILE A 121 7.09 2.71 0.93
CA ILE A 121 5.67 3.03 1.06
C ILE A 121 5.50 4.18 2.04
N ARG A 122 4.41 4.93 1.87
CA ARG A 122 3.93 5.90 2.86
C ARG A 122 2.67 5.33 3.49
N PRO A 123 2.34 5.62 4.75
CA PRO A 123 1.18 5.03 5.38
C PRO A 123 -0.11 5.51 4.71
N PRO A 124 -0.83 4.66 3.93
CA PRO A 124 -2.16 5.03 3.50
C PRO A 124 -3.07 5.05 4.73
N GLY A 125 -4.05 5.95 4.76
CA GLY A 125 -4.99 5.96 5.87
C GLY A 125 -5.80 4.66 5.92
N GLY A 126 -5.80 4.01 7.09
CA GLY A 126 -6.80 3.08 7.64
C GLY A 126 -7.19 1.80 6.87
N GLY A 127 -7.50 1.87 5.58
CA GLY A 127 -8.27 0.82 4.88
C GLY A 127 -8.04 0.69 3.38
N LEU A 128 -6.97 1.28 2.82
CA LEU A 128 -6.63 1.12 1.40
C LEU A 128 -5.41 0.22 1.18
N ILE A 129 -5.21 -0.68 2.13
CA ILE A 129 -4.06 -1.57 2.17
C ILE A 129 -4.47 -2.95 1.65
N HIS A 130 -5.61 -3.46 2.10
CA HIS A 130 -6.01 -4.83 1.83
C HIS A 130 -6.82 -4.95 0.53
N TRP A 131 -6.41 -5.87 -0.35
CA TRP A 131 -6.98 -6.04 -1.69
C TRP A 131 -8.50 -6.35 -1.69
N ARG A 132 -9.06 -6.99 -0.65
CA ARG A 132 -10.52 -7.21 -0.53
C ARG A 132 -11.35 -5.91 -0.44
N GLU A 133 -10.72 -4.82 -0.02
CA GLU A 133 -11.36 -3.49 0.10
C GLU A 133 -11.12 -2.65 -1.17
N ALA A 134 -10.22 -3.12 -2.06
CA ALA A 134 -9.82 -2.43 -3.28
C ALA A 134 -10.91 -2.34 -4.35
N PRO A 135 -11.75 -3.37 -4.63
CA PRO A 135 -12.74 -3.29 -5.70
C PRO A 135 -13.65 -2.10 -5.48
N ARG A 136 -14.30 -2.00 -4.31
CA ARG A 136 -15.22 -0.91 -3.95
C ARG A 136 -14.57 0.47 -4.03
N ALA A 137 -13.31 0.58 -3.62
CA ALA A 137 -12.57 1.83 -3.70
C ALA A 137 -12.23 2.21 -5.14
N LEU A 138 -11.88 1.24 -5.98
CA LEU A 138 -11.60 1.43 -7.40
C LEU A 138 -12.88 1.67 -8.21
N GLU A 139 -14.03 1.11 -7.83
CA GLU A 139 -15.32 1.41 -8.49
C GLU A 139 -15.81 2.84 -8.21
N ALA A 140 -15.46 3.37 -7.03
CA ALA A 140 -15.82 4.73 -6.62
C ALA A 140 -14.91 5.80 -7.24
N ILE A 141 -13.79 5.40 -7.85
CA ILE A 141 -12.90 6.31 -8.58
C ILE A 141 -13.47 6.50 -10.00
N PRO A 142 -13.80 7.74 -10.42
CA PRO A 142 -14.36 7.98 -11.73
C PRO A 142 -13.39 7.47 -12.82
N PRO A 143 -13.90 6.79 -13.86
CA PRO A 143 -13.05 6.27 -14.92
C PRO A 143 -12.37 7.43 -15.66
N GLY A 144 -11.04 7.38 -15.73
CA GLY A 144 -10.29 8.01 -16.83
C GLY A 144 -10.10 6.99 -17.95
N ASP A 145 -9.84 7.43 -19.18
CA ASP A 145 -9.78 6.57 -20.37
C ASP A 145 -8.82 5.35 -20.24
N ASP A 146 -7.75 5.46 -19.44
CA ASP A 146 -6.81 4.36 -19.14
C ASP A 146 -7.20 3.49 -17.92
N PHE A 147 -8.11 3.99 -17.07
CA PHE A 147 -8.45 3.39 -15.77
C PHE A 147 -9.37 2.17 -15.93
N GLU A 148 -10.26 2.18 -16.92
CA GLU A 148 -11.30 1.16 -17.07
C GLU A 148 -10.76 -0.17 -17.65
N ALA A 149 -9.80 -0.09 -18.58
CA ALA A 149 -9.08 -1.25 -19.08
C ALA A 149 -8.25 -1.91 -17.96
N SER A 150 -7.54 -1.09 -17.17
CA SER A 150 -6.72 -1.58 -16.07
C SER A 150 -7.53 -2.09 -14.88
N ARG A 151 -8.71 -1.53 -14.62
CA ARG A 151 -9.66 -2.01 -13.60
C ARG A 151 -10.14 -3.42 -13.90
N LYS A 152 -10.44 -3.73 -15.16
CA LYS A 152 -10.83 -5.09 -15.57
C LYS A 152 -9.69 -6.09 -15.37
N ASP A 153 -8.46 -5.74 -15.74
CA ASP A 153 -7.30 -6.61 -15.52
C ASP A 153 -6.98 -6.79 -14.03
N TYR A 154 -7.08 -5.73 -13.23
CA TYR A 154 -6.80 -5.78 -11.79
C TYR A 154 -7.85 -6.59 -11.03
N VAL A 155 -9.14 -6.45 -11.37
CA VAL A 155 -10.22 -7.28 -10.80
C VAL A 155 -10.11 -8.73 -11.27
N ARG A 156 -9.70 -8.97 -12.52
CA ARG A 156 -9.51 -10.31 -13.10
C ARG A 156 -8.30 -11.06 -12.50
N CYS A 157 -7.24 -10.36 -12.10
CA CYS A 157 -6.12 -10.95 -11.37
C CYS A 157 -6.46 -11.30 -9.90
N LEU A 158 -7.61 -10.85 -9.40
CA LEU A 158 -8.03 -11.02 -7.99
C LEU A 158 -9.20 -12.00 -7.82
N GLY A 159 -9.78 -12.51 -8.92
CA GLY A 159 -10.80 -13.57 -8.94
C GLY A 159 -10.21 -14.89 -9.39
#